data_AF-X1KJA4-F1
#
_entry.id   AF-X1KJA4-F1
#
_cell.length_a   1.000
_cell.length_b   1.000
_cell.length_c   1.000
_cell.angle_alpha   90.00
_cell.angle_beta   90.00
_cell.angle_gamma   90.00
#
_symmetry.space_group_name_H-M   'P 1'
#
loop_
_entity.id
_entity.type
_entity.pdbx_description
1 polymer ?
#
loop_
_entity_poly.entity_id
_entity_poly.type
_entity_poly.pdbx_seq_one_letter_code
_entity_poly.pdbx_strand_id
1 'polypeptide(L)'
;MGGMIGLHASFTLNNETLSEVAALADELGVSFHIHVAEGIADFYESKTRGYKGVAERLNRFHILRPGTLAIHGVHLQEEELEILKNNDSYLIHNPESNMGNAVGAAPIKAAIDKGVTVGLGTDGYTTDMFESIKVANLLQKHESHNSQA
;
A
#
# COMPACT_ATOMS: atom_id res chain seq x y z
N MET A 1 -13.14 -18.53 4.53
CA MET A 1 -12.71 -17.20 4.05
C MET A 1 -13.55 -16.18 4.80
N GLY A 2 -12.92 -15.33 5.61
CA GLY A 2 -13.58 -14.20 6.26
C GLY A 2 -13.59 -12.98 5.34
N GLY A 3 -14.44 -11.99 5.63
CA GLY A 3 -14.40 -10.69 4.96
C GLY A 3 -13.20 -9.84 5.39
N MET A 4 -13.10 -8.62 4.86
CA MET A 4 -12.12 -7.61 5.26
C MET A 4 -12.83 -6.29 5.48
N ILE A 5 -12.25 -5.41 6.31
CA ILE A 5 -12.73 -4.02 6.43
C ILE A 5 -12.02 -3.17 5.38
N GLY A 6 -12.81 -2.59 4.46
CA GLY A 6 -12.33 -1.67 3.45
C GLY A 6 -12.21 -0.26 4.00
N LEU A 7 -11.02 0.32 3.90
CA LEU A 7 -10.74 1.71 4.24
C LEU A 7 -10.31 2.44 2.97
N HIS A 8 -10.64 3.73 2.87
CA HIS A 8 -10.25 4.51 1.69
C HIS A 8 -8.75 4.81 1.72
N ALA A 9 -8.31 5.90 2.35
CA ALA A 9 -6.90 6.30 2.44
C ALA A 9 -6.60 7.00 3.76
N SER A 10 -5.33 7.05 4.16
CA SER A 10 -4.89 7.68 5.41
C SER A 10 -5.42 9.11 5.55
N PHE A 11 -5.20 10.00 4.57
CA PHE A 11 -5.64 11.40 4.66
C PHE A 11 -7.16 11.60 4.74
N THR A 12 -7.97 10.60 4.38
CA THR A 12 -9.44 10.66 4.46
C THR A 12 -10.03 10.15 5.77
N LEU A 13 -9.20 9.62 6.66
CA LEU A 13 -9.64 9.00 7.91
C LEU A 13 -9.06 9.78 9.09
N ASN A 14 -9.90 10.17 10.05
CA ASN A 14 -9.43 10.74 11.31
C ASN A 14 -8.94 9.63 12.27
N ASN A 15 -8.35 10.02 13.40
CA ASN A 15 -7.74 9.08 14.33
C ASN A 15 -8.78 8.26 15.10
N GLU A 16 -9.95 8.86 15.33
CA GLU A 16 -11.11 8.22 15.97
C GLU A 16 -11.61 7.06 15.12
N THR A 17 -11.86 7.28 13.83
CA THR A 17 -12.27 6.23 12.89
C THR A 17 -11.22 5.13 12.79
N LEU A 18 -9.93 5.46 12.71
CA LEU A 18 -8.86 4.45 12.68
C LEU A 18 -8.85 3.58 13.95
N SER A 19 -9.11 4.19 15.11
CA SER A 19 -9.17 3.47 16.39
C SER A 19 -10.42 2.57 16.48
N GLU A 20 -11.57 3.08 16.05
CA GLU A 20 -12.84 2.34 16.06
C GLU A 20 -12.80 1.13 15.10
N VAL A 21 -12.28 1.31 13.88
CA VAL A 21 -12.19 0.20 12.91
C VAL A 21 -11.12 -0.83 13.31
N ALA A 22 -10.06 -0.41 14.01
CA ALA A 22 -9.09 -1.32 14.61
C ALA A 22 -9.74 -2.23 15.66
N ALA A 23 -10.54 -1.66 16.56
CA ALA A 23 -11.28 -2.43 17.57
C ALA A 23 -12.32 -3.37 16.92
N LEU A 24 -13.03 -2.88 15.89
CA LEU A 24 -13.99 -3.71 15.15
C LEU A 24 -13.31 -4.87 14.41
N ALA A 25 -12.13 -4.64 13.82
CA ALA A 25 -11.35 -5.68 13.17
C ALA A 25 -10.91 -6.77 14.16
N ASP A 26 -10.56 -6.38 15.39
CA ASP A 26 -10.22 -7.31 16.47
C ASP A 26 -11.43 -8.16 16.88
N GLU A 27 -12.60 -7.54 17.03
CA GLU A 27 -13.86 -8.25 17.34
C GLU A 27 -14.24 -9.27 16.25
N LEU A 28 -14.10 -8.88 14.98
CA LEU A 28 -14.46 -9.70 13.83
C LEU A 28 -13.37 -10.71 13.45
N GLY A 29 -12.15 -10.57 13.96
CA GLY A 29 -11.00 -11.40 13.58
C GLY A 29 -10.61 -11.24 12.10
N VAL A 30 -10.69 -10.02 11.56
CA VAL A 30 -10.41 -9.71 10.14
C VAL A 30 -9.31 -8.65 10.00
N SER A 31 -8.78 -8.51 8.78
CA SER A 31 -7.77 -7.50 8.42
C SER A 31 -8.32 -6.45 7.46
N PHE A 32 -7.46 -5.53 7.03
CA PHE A 32 -7.85 -4.36 6.24
C PHE A 32 -7.44 -4.44 4.78
N HIS A 33 -8.19 -3.73 3.94
CA HIS A 33 -7.79 -3.33 2.59
C HIS A 33 -7.83 -1.81 2.51
N ILE A 34 -6.70 -1.16 2.25
CA ILE A 34 -6.56 0.31 2.36
C ILE A 34 -5.55 0.87 1.34
N HIS A 35 -5.86 2.03 0.74
CA HIS A 35 -4.90 2.78 -0.08
C HIS A 35 -3.82 3.40 0.82
N VAL A 36 -2.55 3.18 0.46
CA VAL A 36 -1.40 3.62 1.22
C VAL A 36 -0.42 4.34 0.30
N ALA A 37 -0.18 5.63 0.57
CA ALA A 37 0.87 6.41 -0.09
C ALA A 37 0.80 6.38 -1.63
N GLU A 38 -0.40 6.36 -2.21
CA GLU A 38 -0.59 6.38 -3.66
C GLU A 38 -0.14 7.70 -4.26
N GLY A 39 -0.72 8.81 -3.80
CA GLY A 39 -0.35 10.15 -4.22
C GLY A 39 0.50 10.87 -3.19
N ILE A 40 1.36 11.78 -3.64
CA ILE A 40 2.28 12.53 -2.75
C ILE A 40 1.53 13.34 -1.68
N ALA A 41 0.26 13.68 -1.95
CA ALA A 41 -0.61 14.33 -0.99
C ALA A 41 -0.77 13.52 0.31
N ASP A 42 -0.88 12.18 0.24
CA ASP A 42 -1.01 11.32 1.42
C ASP A 42 0.23 11.40 2.31
N PHE A 43 1.41 11.43 1.69
CA PHE A 43 2.68 11.62 2.39
C PHE A 43 2.74 12.98 3.11
N TYR A 44 2.44 14.08 2.41
CA TYR A 44 2.47 15.41 3.01
C TYR A 44 1.43 15.57 4.12
N GLU A 45 0.25 15.01 3.93
CA GLU A 45 -0.83 15.08 4.90
C GLU A 45 -0.46 14.34 6.19
N SER A 46 0.12 13.14 6.08
CA SER A 46 0.64 12.39 7.22
C SER A 46 1.71 13.19 7.99
N LYS A 47 2.61 13.88 7.26
CA LYS A 47 3.62 14.78 7.86
C LYS A 47 2.99 15.96 8.58
N THR A 48 1.98 16.61 7.99
CA THR A 48 1.25 17.72 8.61
C THR A 48 0.54 17.29 9.89
N ARG A 49 0.06 16.04 9.96
CA ARG A 49 -0.50 15.45 11.19
C ARG A 49 0.56 15.03 12.24
N GLY A 50 1.84 15.20 11.96
CA GLY A 50 2.94 14.91 12.89
C GLY A 50 3.48 13.48 12.82
N TYR A 51 3.10 12.70 11.79
CA TYR A 51 3.60 11.34 11.58
C TYR A 51 4.83 11.33 10.66
N LYS A 52 5.59 10.23 10.70
CA LYS A 52 6.81 10.10 9.89
C LYS A 52 6.53 9.64 8.45
N GLY A 53 5.35 9.11 8.20
CA GLY A 53 4.93 8.60 6.89
C GLY A 53 3.55 7.96 7.00
N VAL A 54 2.98 7.54 5.87
CA VAL A 54 1.64 6.97 5.81
C VAL A 54 1.57 5.62 6.53
N ALA A 55 2.50 4.71 6.25
CA ALA A 55 2.55 3.40 6.89
C ALA A 55 2.84 3.55 8.38
N GLU A 56 3.71 4.48 8.77
CA GLU A 56 4.00 4.75 10.18
C GLU A 56 2.75 5.20 10.94
N ARG A 57 1.95 6.09 10.34
CA ARG A 57 0.65 6.49 10.90
C ARG A 57 -0.28 5.30 11.04
N LEU A 58 -0.51 4.55 9.97
CA LEU A 58 -1.44 3.41 9.97
C LEU A 58 -1.02 2.33 10.98
N ASN A 59 0.28 2.10 11.13
CA ASN A 59 0.84 1.17 12.11
C ASN A 59 0.55 1.60 13.57
N ARG A 60 0.57 2.90 13.89
CA ARG A 60 0.21 3.39 15.24
C ARG A 60 -1.22 3.07 15.65
N PHE A 61 -2.12 2.92 14.68
CA PHE A 61 -3.51 2.53 14.91
C PHE A 61 -3.74 1.03 14.69
N HIS A 62 -2.67 0.24 14.59
CA HIS A 62 -2.74 -1.20 14.32
C HIS A 62 -3.50 -1.54 13.03
N ILE A 63 -3.55 -0.64 12.05
CA ILE A 63 -4.17 -0.93 10.75
C ILE A 63 -3.27 -1.82 9.91
N LEU A 64 -1.96 -1.59 9.94
CA LEU A 64 -0.99 -2.53 9.36
C LEU A 64 -0.82 -3.69 10.34
N ARG A 65 -1.28 -4.88 9.92
CA ARG A 65 -1.30 -6.12 10.69
C ARG A 65 -1.28 -7.33 9.74
N PRO A 66 -1.09 -8.57 10.24
CA PRO A 66 -1.00 -9.73 9.38
C PRO A 66 -2.20 -9.83 8.42
N GLY A 67 -1.91 -9.98 7.13
CA GLY A 67 -2.94 -10.09 6.08
C GLY A 67 -3.56 -8.77 5.63
N THR A 68 -3.11 -7.62 6.13
CA THR A 68 -3.54 -6.31 5.61
C THR A 68 -3.01 -6.10 4.19
N LEU A 69 -3.88 -5.67 3.29
CA LEU A 69 -3.55 -5.29 1.93
C LEU A 69 -3.29 -3.76 1.88
N ALA A 70 -2.02 -3.37 1.84
CA ALA A 70 -1.59 -2.00 1.62
C ALA A 70 -1.50 -1.73 0.11
N ILE A 71 -2.44 -0.94 -0.41
CA ILE A 71 -2.65 -0.77 -1.84
C ILE A 71 -1.85 0.42 -2.38
N HIS A 72 -1.28 0.27 -3.57
CA HIS A 72 -0.39 1.22 -4.28
C HIS A 72 1.03 1.32 -3.72
N GLY A 73 1.21 1.97 -2.56
CA GLY A 73 2.51 2.16 -1.92
C GLY A 73 3.54 2.96 -2.71
N VAL A 74 3.12 3.85 -3.62
CA VAL A 74 4.01 4.58 -4.56
C VAL A 74 5.04 5.43 -3.83
N HIS A 75 4.61 6.16 -2.80
CA HIS A 75 5.44 7.08 -2.03
C HIS A 75 5.88 6.52 -0.67
N LEU A 76 5.81 5.19 -0.48
CA LEU A 76 6.38 4.55 0.71
C LEU A 76 7.89 4.79 0.75
N GLN A 77 8.36 5.24 1.92
CA GLN A 77 9.79 5.36 2.16
C GLN A 77 10.41 4.01 2.49
N GLU A 78 11.73 3.89 2.35
CA GLU A 78 12.43 2.62 2.57
C GLU A 78 12.22 2.08 4.00
N GLU A 79 12.17 2.97 5.00
CA GLU A 79 11.92 2.61 6.40
C GLU A 79 10.47 2.16 6.64
N GLU A 80 9.53 2.60 5.80
CA GLU A 80 8.14 2.20 5.88
C GLU A 80 7.91 0.78 5.36
N LEU A 81 8.76 0.30 4.45
CA LEU A 81 8.72 -1.10 4.00
C LEU A 81 9.03 -2.08 5.14
N GLU A 82 9.90 -1.70 6.07
CA GLU A 82 10.17 -2.49 7.29
C GLU A 82 8.92 -2.61 8.17
N ILE A 83 8.08 -1.57 8.21
CA ILE A 83 6.81 -1.60 8.94
C ILE A 83 5.88 -2.66 8.33
N LEU A 84 5.78 -2.70 7.00
CA LEU A 84 4.96 -3.70 6.31
C LEU A 84 5.50 -5.12 6.57
N LYS A 85 6.83 -5.31 6.46
CA LYS A 85 7.48 -6.59 6.72
C LYS A 85 7.25 -7.09 8.15
N ASN A 86 7.44 -6.22 9.14
CA ASN A 86 7.33 -6.56 10.57
C ASN A 86 5.90 -6.88 11.00
N ASN A 87 4.91 -6.35 10.28
CA ASN A 87 3.49 -6.61 10.53
C ASN A 87 2.91 -7.69 9.62
N ASP A 88 3.72 -8.37 8.79
CA ASP A 88 3.27 -9.32 7.78
C ASP A 88 2.09 -8.78 6.93
N SER A 89 2.17 -7.47 6.62
CA SER A 89 1.26 -6.80 5.68
C SER A 89 1.75 -6.98 4.25
N TYR A 90 0.81 -7.04 3.32
CA TYR A 90 1.07 -7.19 1.91
C TYR A 90 1.10 -5.84 1.20
N LEU A 91 2.05 -5.65 0.30
CA LEU A 91 2.07 -4.50 -0.62
C LEU A 91 1.43 -4.91 -1.94
N ILE A 92 0.38 -4.22 -2.38
CA ILE A 92 -0.31 -4.53 -3.65
C ILE A 92 0.06 -3.51 -4.71
N HIS A 93 0.74 -3.97 -5.75
CA HIS A 93 1.15 -3.16 -6.89
C HIS A 93 0.01 -3.04 -7.91
N ASN A 94 -0.35 -1.81 -8.30
CA ASN A 94 -1.37 -1.54 -9.32
C ASN A 94 -0.76 -0.69 -10.47
N PRO A 95 -0.01 -1.31 -11.39
CA PRO A 95 0.87 -0.56 -12.29
C PRO A 95 0.12 0.32 -13.28
N GLU A 96 -0.96 -0.16 -13.90
CA GLU A 96 -1.77 0.64 -14.83
C GLU A 96 -2.41 1.84 -14.15
N SER A 97 -2.96 1.65 -12.94
CA SER A 97 -3.57 2.73 -12.18
C SER A 97 -2.53 3.77 -11.76
N ASN A 98 -1.40 3.34 -11.20
CA ASN A 98 -0.33 4.26 -10.80
C ASN A 98 0.20 5.10 -11.99
N MET A 99 0.34 4.46 -13.16
CA MET A 99 0.72 5.15 -14.40
C MET A 99 -0.38 6.08 -14.89
N GLY A 100 -1.64 5.63 -14.88
CA GLY A 100 -2.80 6.38 -15.35
C GLY A 100 -3.09 7.62 -14.51
N ASN A 101 -2.91 7.53 -13.20
CA ASN A 101 -3.01 8.65 -12.26
C ASN A 101 -1.75 9.52 -12.23
N ALA A 102 -0.70 9.13 -12.97
CA ALA A 102 0.59 9.83 -13.05
C ALA A 102 1.24 10.09 -11.67
N VAL A 103 1.12 9.12 -10.76
CA VAL A 103 1.65 9.23 -9.38
C VAL A 103 3.06 8.65 -9.22
N GLY A 104 3.52 7.83 -10.16
CA GLY A 104 4.85 7.23 -10.17
C GLY A 104 4.82 5.71 -10.08
N ALA A 105 5.92 5.10 -9.64
CA ALA A 105 6.06 3.66 -9.50
C ALA A 105 6.28 3.27 -8.04
N ALA A 106 5.63 2.20 -7.60
CA ALA A 106 5.87 1.64 -6.28
C ALA A 106 7.26 1.00 -6.19
N PRO A 107 7.93 1.04 -5.02
CA PRO A 107 9.29 0.53 -4.82
C PRO A 107 9.30 -1.00 -4.69
N ILE A 108 8.78 -1.71 -5.70
CA ILE A 108 8.50 -3.16 -5.64
C ILE A 108 9.78 -3.97 -5.46
N LYS A 109 10.85 -3.64 -6.18
CA LYS A 109 12.13 -4.33 -6.00
C LYS A 109 12.65 -4.19 -4.56
N ALA A 110 12.64 -2.98 -4.01
CA ALA A 110 13.08 -2.75 -2.63
C ALA A 110 12.19 -3.48 -1.61
N ALA A 111 10.87 -3.54 -1.85
CA ALA A 111 9.95 -4.28 -1.01
C ALA A 111 10.26 -5.80 -1.01
N ILE A 112 10.48 -6.38 -2.19
CA ILE A 112 10.86 -7.79 -2.34
C ILE A 112 12.21 -8.08 -1.68
N ASP A 113 13.22 -7.22 -1.89
CA ASP A 113 14.55 -7.38 -1.30
C ASP A 113 14.50 -7.34 0.24
N LYS A 114 13.55 -6.60 0.83
CA LYS A 114 13.26 -6.58 2.28
C LYS A 114 12.37 -7.73 2.76
N GLY A 115 11.92 -8.60 1.87
CA GLY A 115 11.05 -9.74 2.20
C GLY A 115 9.59 -9.35 2.45
N VAL A 116 9.14 -8.17 2.03
CA VAL A 116 7.71 -7.82 1.99
C VAL A 116 7.05 -8.70 0.94
N THR A 117 5.93 -9.32 1.30
CA THR A 117 5.13 -10.07 0.32
C THR A 117 4.38 -9.08 -0.57
N VAL A 118 4.66 -9.13 -1.87
CA VAL A 118 4.07 -8.26 -2.87
C VAL A 118 3.01 -9.01 -3.66
N GLY A 119 1.82 -8.41 -3.80
CA GLY A 119 0.76 -8.85 -4.70
C GLY A 119 0.60 -7.91 -5.89
N LEU A 120 -0.20 -8.33 -6.85
CA LEU A 120 -0.56 -7.55 -8.04
C LEU A 120 -2.08 -7.33 -8.05
N GLY A 121 -2.50 -6.10 -8.33
CA GLY A 121 -3.91 -5.74 -8.51
C GLY A 121 -4.08 -4.89 -9.77
N THR A 122 -5.34 -4.77 -10.20
CA THR A 122 -5.70 -3.97 -11.38
C THR A 122 -6.32 -2.63 -11.01
N ASP A 123 -6.73 -2.45 -9.76
CA ASP A 123 -7.43 -1.24 -9.27
C ASP A 123 -8.66 -0.81 -10.12
N GLY A 124 -9.24 -1.77 -10.85
CA GLY A 124 -10.36 -1.51 -11.76
C GLY A 124 -9.99 -1.00 -13.16
N TYR A 125 -8.70 -0.87 -13.49
CA TYR A 125 -8.25 -0.44 -14.82
C TYR A 125 -8.48 -1.49 -15.91
N THR A 126 -8.24 -2.75 -15.56
CA THR A 126 -8.42 -3.90 -16.45
C THR A 126 -8.94 -5.09 -15.67
N THR A 127 -9.54 -6.05 -16.39
CA THR A 127 -9.89 -7.37 -15.83
C THR A 127 -8.85 -8.43 -16.22
N ASP A 128 -7.86 -8.09 -17.04
CA ASP A 128 -6.82 -9.01 -17.50
C ASP A 128 -5.56 -8.90 -16.64
N MET A 129 -5.35 -9.88 -15.76
CA MET A 129 -4.15 -9.93 -14.93
C MET A 129 -2.85 -10.12 -15.74
N PHE A 130 -2.91 -10.69 -16.95
CA PHE A 130 -1.71 -10.83 -17.80
C PHE A 130 -1.26 -9.48 -18.36
N GLU A 131 -2.21 -8.58 -18.63
CA GLU A 131 -1.92 -7.19 -18.94
C GLU A 131 -1.17 -6.54 -17.77
N SER A 132 -1.69 -6.67 -16.55
CA SER A 132 -1.06 -6.07 -15.37
C SER A 132 0.31 -6.64 -15.05
N ILE A 133 0.54 -7.94 -15.26
CA ILE A 133 1.88 -8.53 -15.11
C ILE A 133 2.86 -7.92 -16.12
N LYS A 134 2.42 -7.72 -17.37
CA LYS A 134 3.25 -7.12 -18.41
C LYS A 134 3.58 -5.66 -18.06
N VAL A 135 2.58 -4.87 -17.64
CA VAL A 135 2.79 -3.47 -17.28
C VAL A 135 3.64 -3.34 -16.02
N ALA A 136 3.46 -4.18 -15.01
CA ALA A 136 4.31 -4.23 -13.81
C ALA A 136 5.80 -4.32 -14.17
N ASN A 137 6.15 -5.30 -15.00
CA ASN A 137 7.53 -5.51 -15.45
C ASN A 137 8.08 -4.32 -16.25
N LEU A 138 7.27 -3.72 -17.14
CA LEU A 138 7.70 -2.55 -17.91
C LEU A 138 7.90 -1.32 -17.02
N LEU A 139 7.00 -1.08 -16.08
CA LEU A 139 7.06 0.05 -15.16
C LEU A 139 8.30 -0.01 -14.28
N GLN A 140 8.62 -1.18 -13.70
CA GLN A 140 9.79 -1.33 -12.85
C GLN A 140 11.10 -1.13 -13.62
N LYS A 141 11.18 -1.61 -14.87
CA LYS A 141 12.35 -1.37 -15.75
C LYS A 141 12.47 0.09 -16.17
N HIS A 142 11.34 0.74 -16.43
CA HIS A 142 11.29 2.15 -16.80
C HIS A 142 11.76 3.04 -15.65
N GLU A 143 11.19 2.84 -14.46
CA GLU A 143 11.51 3.60 -13.24
C GLU A 143 12.98 3.44 -12.85
N SER A 144 13.47 2.20 -12.84
CA SER A 144 14.87 1.91 -12.47
C SER A 144 15.89 2.26 -13.55
N HIS A 145 15.43 2.71 -14.73
CA HIS A 145 16.26 2.92 -15.92
C HIS A 145 17.14 1.70 -16.27
N ASN A 146 16.63 0.49 -16.00
CA ASN A 146 17.36 -0.76 -16.16
C ASN A 146 16.49 -1.80 -16.87
N SER A 147 16.90 -2.24 -18.06
CA SER A 147 16.17 -3.23 -18.86
C SER A 147 16.15 -4.65 -18.25
N GLN A 148 16.97 -4.89 -17.23
CA GLN A 148 17.13 -6.17 -16.53
C GLN A 148 16.68 -6.11 -15.06
N ALA A 149 15.98 -5.04 -14.66
CA ALA A 149 15.39 -4.93 -13.32
C ALA A 149 14.38 -6.03 -13.02
#